data_AF-A0A330HT40-F1
#
_entry.id   AF-A0A330HT40-F1
#
_cell.length_a   1.000
_cell.length_b   1.000
_cell.length_c   1.000
_cell.angle_alpha   90.00
_cell.angle_beta   90.00
_cell.angle_gamma   90.00
#
_symmetry.space_group_name_H-M   'P 1'
#
loop_
_entity.id
_entity.type
_entity.pdbx_description
1 polymer ?
#
loop_
_entity_poly.entity_id
_entity_poly.type
_entity_poly.pdbx_seq_one_letter_code
_entity_poly.pdbx_strand_id
1 'polypeptide(L)'
;MTSSNVEAVGCSAKPSGSHDRTQQRALEIPFGHAFDRRGFPRANATDFQLHIFAALAQEERRLISERTKAALAQAKRRGVALGKNGNTLAAASRARAADFASKVRELLPDCWETMSYSELARSLNEAGLATINGNRFYPQTAKNLVTVLSSPL
;
A
#
# COMPACT_ATOMS: atom_id res chain seq x y z
N MET A 1 -61.85 -25.82 13.20
CA MET A 1 -63.10 -25.04 13.04
C MET A 1 -63.32 -24.21 14.29
N THR A 2 -62.92 -22.95 14.28
CA THR A 2 -63.59 -21.88 15.01
C THR A 2 -63.35 -20.61 14.21
N SER A 3 -64.32 -20.33 13.34
CA SER A 3 -64.60 -18.99 12.83
C SER A 3 -64.80 -18.05 14.01
N SER A 4 -64.27 -16.83 13.89
CA SER A 4 -65.10 -15.64 14.09
C SER A 4 -64.38 -14.41 13.54
N ASN A 5 -65.02 -13.89 12.51
CA ASN A 5 -64.76 -12.66 11.79
C ASN A 5 -65.56 -11.55 12.48
N VAL A 6 -64.95 -10.39 12.77
CA VAL A 6 -65.69 -9.14 13.02
C VAL A 6 -64.89 -7.97 12.42
N GLU A 7 -65.32 -7.64 11.20
CA GLU A 7 -65.69 -6.33 10.67
C GLU A 7 -64.82 -5.07 10.88
N ALA A 8 -64.76 -4.37 9.74
CA ALA A 8 -64.16 -3.08 9.52
C ALA A 8 -64.97 -1.93 10.13
N VAL A 9 -64.23 -0.98 10.69
CA VAL A 9 -64.58 0.43 10.88
C VAL A 9 -63.28 1.16 10.57
N GLY A 10 -63.15 2.20 9.75
CA GLY A 10 -64.07 3.19 9.25
C GLY A 10 -63.16 4.36 8.84
N CYS A 11 -63.50 5.00 7.74
CA CYS A 11 -62.80 6.10 7.10
C CYS A 11 -62.44 7.25 8.06
N SER A 12 -61.22 7.78 8.03
CA SER A 12 -60.98 9.18 8.44
C SER A 12 -59.68 9.77 7.89
N ALA A 13 -59.85 10.81 7.07
CA ALA A 13 -58.99 11.97 6.84
C ALA A 13 -57.48 11.76 6.60
N LYS A 14 -57.06 11.96 5.35
CA LYS A 14 -55.68 12.40 5.05
C LYS A 14 -55.47 13.78 5.69
N PRO A 15 -54.46 14.00 6.54
CA PRO A 15 -54.08 15.36 6.93
C PRO A 15 -53.35 16.00 5.75
N SER A 16 -54.05 16.84 5.00
CA SER A 16 -53.44 17.84 4.12
C SER A 16 -52.81 18.92 4.99
N GLY A 17 -51.65 18.63 5.56
CA GLY A 17 -50.80 19.60 6.25
C GLY A 17 -49.65 19.98 5.34
N SER A 18 -49.70 21.19 4.78
CA SER A 18 -48.56 21.86 4.16
C SER A 18 -47.48 22.04 5.22
N HIS A 19 -46.58 21.06 5.31
CA HIS A 19 -45.38 21.19 6.14
C HIS A 19 -44.45 22.13 5.41
N ASP A 20 -44.49 23.37 5.89
CA ASP A 20 -43.50 24.41 5.70
C ASP A 20 -42.09 23.82 5.64
N ARG A 21 -41.47 23.82 4.44
CA ARG A 21 -40.11 23.32 4.19
C ARG A 21 -39.04 24.09 4.98
N THR A 22 -39.44 25.13 5.71
CA THR A 22 -38.55 26.05 6.42
C THR A 22 -38.17 25.59 7.83
N GLN A 23 -38.56 24.37 8.26
CA GLN A 23 -38.13 23.78 9.53
C GLN A 23 -37.27 22.52 9.39
N GLN A 24 -36.45 22.44 8.34
CA GLN A 24 -35.22 21.64 8.44
C GLN A 24 -34.27 22.34 9.42
N ARG A 25 -34.53 22.19 10.72
CA ARG A 25 -33.50 22.36 11.75
C ARG A 25 -32.39 21.40 11.39
N ALA A 26 -31.29 21.96 10.88
CA ALA A 26 -30.03 21.26 10.81
C ALA A 26 -29.76 20.66 12.20
N LEU A 27 -29.89 19.33 12.33
CA LEU A 27 -29.03 18.62 13.24
C LEU A 27 -27.62 18.80 12.67
N GLU A 28 -27.01 19.93 12.99
CA GLU A 28 -25.58 20.10 12.85
C GLU A 28 -24.97 19.03 13.74
N ILE A 29 -24.47 17.96 13.12
CA ILE A 29 -23.56 17.05 13.80
C ILE A 29 -22.40 17.93 14.27
N PRO A 30 -22.12 18.06 15.59
CA PRO A 30 -21.18 19.05 16.13
C PRO A 30 -19.71 18.82 15.71
N PHE A 31 -19.46 17.82 14.87
CA PHE A 31 -18.16 17.46 14.31
C PHE A 31 -18.03 17.71 12.80
N GLY A 32 -19.07 18.24 12.13
CA GLY A 32 -19.15 18.38 10.67
C GLY A 32 -18.20 19.37 9.99
N HIS A 33 -17.29 20.02 10.73
CA HIS A 33 -16.41 21.07 10.17
C HIS A 33 -14.91 20.74 10.21
N ALA A 34 -14.50 19.66 10.88
CA ALA A 34 -13.08 19.34 11.02
C ALA A 34 -12.48 18.73 9.73
N PHE A 35 -13.26 18.05 8.89
CA PHE A 35 -12.77 17.34 7.71
C PHE A 35 -13.48 17.74 6.40
N ASP A 36 -12.76 17.68 5.27
CA ASP A 36 -13.32 17.85 3.92
C ASP A 36 -13.98 16.55 3.41
N ARG A 37 -14.60 16.59 2.23
CA ARG A 37 -15.22 15.40 1.61
C ARG A 37 -14.24 14.27 1.28
N ARG A 38 -12.94 14.54 1.30
CA ARG A 38 -11.87 13.57 1.03
C ARG A 38 -11.28 13.01 2.33
N GLY A 39 -11.79 13.44 3.50
CA GLY A 39 -11.34 12.98 4.81
C GLY A 39 -10.08 13.68 5.31
N PHE A 40 -9.68 14.82 4.72
CA PHE A 40 -8.54 15.60 5.19
C PHE A 40 -8.96 16.70 6.17
N PRO A 41 -8.16 16.98 7.21
CA PRO A 41 -8.48 18.03 8.15
C PRO A 41 -8.53 19.37 7.41
N ARG A 42 -9.59 20.15 7.65
CA ARG A 42 -9.72 21.48 7.06
C ARG A 42 -8.71 22.42 7.69
N ALA A 43 -8.37 23.48 6.95
CA ALA A 43 -7.40 24.48 7.38
C ALA A 43 -7.77 25.20 8.70
N ASN A 44 -9.02 25.08 9.16
CA ASN A 44 -9.53 25.68 10.39
C ASN A 44 -9.74 24.67 11.53
N ALA A 45 -9.21 23.44 11.43
CA ALA A 45 -9.26 22.48 12.53
C ALA A 45 -8.47 23.03 13.73
N THR A 46 -9.04 22.89 14.94
CA THR A 46 -8.35 23.34 16.16
C THR A 46 -7.25 22.35 16.56
N ASP A 47 -6.22 22.83 17.25
CA ASP A 47 -5.09 21.99 17.71
C ASP A 47 -5.55 20.78 18.56
N PHE A 48 -6.50 21.01 19.46
CA PHE A 48 -7.15 19.96 20.24
C PHE A 48 -7.79 18.87 19.35
N GLN A 49 -8.53 19.27 18.31
CA GLN A 49 -9.15 18.33 17.38
C GLN A 49 -8.10 17.50 16.66
N LEU A 50 -7.02 18.13 16.16
CA LEU A 50 -5.92 17.42 15.49
C LEU A 50 -5.27 16.39 16.41
N HIS A 51 -5.03 16.72 17.67
CA HIS A 51 -4.46 15.77 18.64
C HIS A 51 -5.36 14.58 18.93
N ILE A 52 -6.67 14.80 19.09
CA ILE A 52 -7.63 13.70 19.27
C ILE A 52 -7.67 12.81 18.04
N PHE A 53 -7.74 13.39 16.84
CA PHE A 53 -7.76 12.60 15.61
C PHE A 53 -6.45 11.86 15.34
N ALA A 54 -5.30 12.46 15.67
CA ALA A 54 -4.01 11.79 15.59
C ALA A 54 -3.94 10.58 16.54
N ALA A 55 -4.40 10.74 17.79
CA ALA A 55 -4.45 9.65 18.75
C ALA A 55 -5.37 8.51 18.28
N LEU A 56 -6.54 8.85 17.75
CA LEU A 56 -7.47 7.86 17.18
C LEU A 56 -6.89 7.13 15.97
N ALA A 57 -6.26 7.86 15.04
CA ALA A 57 -5.63 7.27 13.86
C ALA A 57 -4.47 6.34 14.24
N GLN A 58 -3.69 6.69 15.26
CA GLN A 58 -2.63 5.85 15.79
C GLN A 58 -3.18 4.55 16.39
N GLU A 59 -4.26 4.64 17.18
CA GLU A 59 -4.88 3.45 17.78
C GLU A 59 -5.50 2.53 16.72
N GLU A 60 -6.19 3.09 15.72
CA GLU A 60 -6.75 2.29 14.62
C GLU A 60 -5.64 1.56 13.84
N ARG A 61 -4.53 2.24 13.55
CA ARG A 61 -3.36 1.61 12.90
C ARG A 61 -2.82 0.46 13.74
N ARG A 62 -2.75 0.62 15.06
CA ARG A 62 -2.31 -0.44 15.97
C ARG A 62 -3.25 -1.64 15.91
N LEU A 63 -4.56 -1.42 16.01
CA LEU A 63 -5.57 -2.48 15.96
C LEU A 63 -5.56 -3.24 14.63
N ILE A 64 -5.46 -2.54 13.49
CA ILE A 64 -5.32 -3.16 12.17
C ILE A 64 -4.07 -4.04 12.11
N SER A 65 -2.94 -3.55 12.62
CA SER A 65 -1.67 -4.28 12.65
C SER A 65 -1.78 -5.55 13.50
N GLU A 66 -2.37 -5.45 14.70
CA GLU A 66 -2.59 -6.58 15.60
C GLU A 66 -3.49 -7.63 14.97
N ARG A 67 -4.63 -7.23 14.40
CA ARG A 67 -5.57 -8.13 13.71
C ARG A 67 -4.91 -8.84 12.52
N THR A 68 -4.15 -8.11 11.71
CA THR A 68 -3.45 -8.66 10.54
C THR A 68 -2.38 -9.66 10.96
N LYS A 69 -1.58 -9.34 11.98
CA LYS A 69 -0.57 -10.26 12.53
C LYS A 69 -1.21 -11.53 13.08
N ALA A 70 -2.31 -11.39 13.83
CA ALA A 70 -3.04 -12.53 14.36
C ALA A 70 -3.59 -13.44 13.24
N ALA A 71 -4.18 -12.85 12.20
CA ALA A 71 -4.68 -13.57 11.03
C ALA A 71 -3.55 -14.29 10.28
N LEU A 72 -2.43 -13.62 10.03
CA LEU A 72 -1.25 -14.23 9.37
C LEU A 72 -0.64 -15.35 10.22
N ALA A 73 -0.56 -15.18 11.54
CA ALA A 73 -0.09 -16.22 12.44
C ALA A 73 -1.01 -17.44 12.42
N GLN A 74 -2.33 -17.23 12.40
CA GLN A 74 -3.29 -18.32 12.27
C GLN A 74 -3.19 -19.01 10.90
N ALA A 75 -3.04 -18.27 9.81
CA ALA A 75 -2.82 -18.83 8.48
C ALA A 75 -1.54 -19.67 8.43
N LYS A 76 -0.45 -19.20 9.04
CA LYS A 76 0.81 -19.95 9.18
C LYS A 76 0.61 -21.24 9.98
N ARG A 77 -0.13 -21.20 11.10
CA ARG A 77 -0.47 -22.41 11.88
C ARG A 77 -1.31 -23.41 11.09
N ARG A 78 -2.19 -22.93 10.22
CA ARG A 78 -2.97 -23.76 9.29
C ARG A 78 -2.12 -24.31 8.12
N GLY A 79 -0.83 -24.00 8.06
CA GLY A 79 0.07 -24.45 7.00
C GLY A 79 -0.03 -23.65 5.69
N VAL A 80 -0.70 -22.50 5.70
CA VAL A 80 -0.79 -21.63 4.50
C VAL A 80 0.59 -21.02 4.23
N ALA A 81 1.15 -21.31 3.05
CA ALA A 81 2.41 -20.72 2.61
C ALA A 81 2.24 -19.23 2.29
N LEU A 82 2.78 -18.36 3.15
CA LEU A 82 2.85 -16.93 2.90
C LEU A 82 3.93 -16.63 1.85
N GLY A 83 3.66 -15.69 0.94
CA GLY A 83 4.67 -15.25 -0.03
C GLY A 83 5.03 -16.27 -1.11
N LYS A 84 4.13 -17.21 -1.45
CA LYS A 84 4.35 -18.26 -2.47
C LYS A 84 4.92 -17.72 -3.79
N ASN A 85 4.37 -16.60 -4.28
CA ASN A 85 4.83 -15.97 -5.53
C ASN A 85 6.16 -15.21 -5.37
N GLY A 86 6.57 -14.88 -4.14
CA GLY A 86 7.83 -14.19 -3.88
C GLY A 86 9.03 -15.04 -4.25
N ASN A 87 8.99 -16.34 -3.98
CA ASN A 87 10.10 -17.24 -4.32
C ASN A 87 10.26 -17.42 -5.84
N THR A 88 9.15 -17.61 -6.56
CA THR A 88 9.18 -17.73 -8.02
C THR A 88 9.68 -16.44 -8.68
N LEU A 89 9.21 -15.28 -8.22
CA LEU A 89 9.69 -13.98 -8.70
C LEU A 89 11.16 -13.72 -8.34
N ALA A 90 11.61 -14.15 -7.16
CA ALA A 90 13.02 -14.03 -6.76
C ALA A 90 13.93 -14.93 -7.60
N ALA A 91 13.52 -16.16 -7.92
CA ALA A 91 14.24 -17.04 -8.84
C ALA A 91 14.34 -16.41 -10.24
N ALA A 92 13.21 -15.93 -10.79
CA ALA A 92 13.19 -15.27 -12.09
C ALA A 92 14.02 -13.96 -12.10
N SER A 93 14.06 -13.23 -10.98
CA SER A 93 14.92 -12.04 -10.84
C SER A 93 16.40 -12.42 -10.85
N ARG A 94 16.80 -13.47 -10.11
CA ARG A 94 18.17 -13.97 -10.08
C ARG A 94 18.65 -14.45 -11.45
N ALA A 95 17.80 -15.20 -12.17
CA ALA A 95 18.12 -15.65 -13.54
C ALA A 95 18.37 -14.45 -14.47
N ARG A 96 17.46 -13.46 -14.47
CA ARG A 96 17.64 -12.24 -15.27
C ARG A 96 18.92 -11.46 -14.91
N ALA A 97 19.28 -11.43 -13.64
CA ALA A 97 20.52 -10.80 -13.19
C ALA A 97 21.76 -11.56 -13.68
N ALA A 98 21.75 -12.90 -13.65
CA ALA A 98 22.82 -13.74 -14.17
C ALA A 98 22.98 -13.62 -15.69
N ASP A 99 21.87 -13.59 -16.43
CA ASP A 99 21.87 -13.40 -17.88
C ASP A 99 22.46 -12.03 -18.25
N PHE A 100 22.06 -10.97 -17.54
CA PHE A 100 22.60 -9.63 -17.74
C PHE A 100 24.09 -9.57 -17.38
N ALA A 101 24.49 -10.15 -16.25
CA ALA A 101 25.88 -10.18 -15.84
C ALA A 101 26.76 -10.90 -16.86
N SER A 102 26.28 -12.01 -17.43
CA SER A 102 26.98 -12.75 -18.48
C SER A 102 27.16 -11.91 -19.75
N LYS A 103 26.14 -11.14 -20.16
CA LYS A 103 26.24 -10.23 -21.30
C LYS A 103 27.21 -9.08 -21.07
N VAL A 104 27.25 -8.55 -19.84
CA VAL A 104 28.14 -7.44 -19.48
C VAL A 104 29.58 -7.93 -19.27
N ARG A 105 29.79 -9.22 -18.97
CA ARG A 105 31.12 -9.79 -18.69
C ARG A 105 32.14 -9.52 -19.80
N GLU A 106 31.72 -9.61 -21.06
CA GLU A 106 32.59 -9.37 -22.22
C GLU A 106 32.91 -7.89 -22.45
N LEU A 107 32.14 -6.99 -21.85
CA LEU A 107 32.27 -5.53 -21.97
C LEU A 107 32.98 -4.91 -20.76
N LEU A 108 33.39 -5.73 -19.79
CA LEU A 108 34.11 -5.27 -18.60
C LEU A 108 35.58 -4.96 -18.94
N PRO A 109 36.18 -3.93 -18.32
CA PRO A 109 37.61 -3.68 -18.41
C PRO A 109 38.42 -4.86 -17.87
N ASP A 110 39.58 -5.21 -18.45
CA ASP A 110 40.42 -6.33 -17.98
C ASP A 110 40.79 -6.24 -16.49
N CYS A 111 40.89 -5.03 -15.95
CA CYS A 111 41.24 -4.74 -14.55
C CYS A 111 40.03 -4.61 -13.62
N TRP A 112 38.82 -4.99 -14.03
CA TRP A 112 37.58 -4.76 -13.24
C TRP A 112 37.61 -5.37 -11.83
N GLU A 113 38.38 -6.44 -11.61
CA GLU A 113 38.50 -7.12 -10.30
C GLU A 113 39.27 -6.30 -9.25
N THR A 114 40.17 -5.40 -9.67
CA THR A 114 40.99 -4.58 -8.76
C THR A 114 40.45 -3.17 -8.56
N MET A 115 39.49 -2.74 -9.39
CA MET A 115 38.88 -1.42 -9.31
C MET A 115 37.93 -1.29 -8.11
N SER A 116 37.79 -0.07 -7.59
CA SER A 116 36.70 0.21 -6.65
C SER A 116 35.33 0.15 -7.35
N TYR A 117 34.27 -0.18 -6.61
CA TYR A 117 32.92 -0.23 -7.18
C TYR A 117 32.46 1.11 -7.79
N SER A 118 32.96 2.23 -7.27
CA SER A 118 32.66 3.57 -7.78
C SER A 118 33.36 3.84 -9.11
N GLU A 119 34.61 3.40 -9.26
CA GLU A 119 35.35 3.51 -10.51
C GLU A 119 34.77 2.58 -11.58
N LEU A 120 34.43 1.35 -11.20
CA LEU A 120 33.75 0.40 -12.08
C LEU A 120 32.43 0.97 -12.59
N ALA A 121 31.60 1.54 -11.71
CA ALA A 121 30.35 2.18 -12.10
C ALA A 121 30.57 3.37 -13.05
N ARG A 122 31.64 4.16 -12.85
CA ARG A 122 31.99 5.27 -13.74
C ARG A 122 32.41 4.76 -15.12
N SER A 123 33.32 3.79 -15.17
CA SER A 123 33.80 3.18 -16.41
C SER A 123 32.66 2.57 -17.23
N LEU A 124 31.73 1.86 -16.59
CA LEU A 124 30.55 1.30 -17.26
C LEU A 124 29.64 2.37 -17.86
N ASN A 125 29.46 3.49 -17.15
CA ASN A 125 28.66 4.61 -17.66
C ASN A 125 29.37 5.35 -18.81
N GLU A 126 30.69 5.51 -18.74
CA GLU A 126 31.52 6.11 -19.80
C GLU A 126 31.52 5.23 -21.07
N ALA A 127 31.48 3.91 -20.91
CA ALA A 127 31.28 2.95 -22.00
C ALA A 127 29.85 2.96 -22.58
N GLY A 128 28.95 3.80 -22.05
CA GLY A 128 27.57 3.94 -22.55
C GLY A 128 26.63 2.81 -22.13
N LEU A 129 27.02 1.97 -21.17
CA LEU A 129 26.21 0.84 -20.71
C LEU A 129 25.13 1.31 -19.73
N ALA A 130 23.92 0.82 -19.96
CA ALA A 130 22.79 1.01 -19.05
C ALA A 130 22.47 -0.29 -18.32
N THR A 131 21.91 -0.16 -17.11
CA THR A 131 21.40 -1.29 -16.34
C THR A 131 20.17 -1.93 -17.00
N ILE A 132 19.73 -3.09 -16.51
CA ILE A 132 18.52 -3.79 -16.99
C ILE A 132 17.29 -2.87 -17.11
N ASN A 133 17.18 -1.87 -16.21
CA ASN A 133 16.06 -0.94 -16.16
C ASN A 133 16.30 0.35 -16.97
N GLY A 134 17.39 0.45 -17.73
CA GLY A 134 17.76 1.64 -18.50
C GLY A 134 18.42 2.76 -17.69
N ASN A 135 18.69 2.54 -16.39
CA ASN A 135 19.33 3.53 -15.53
C ASN A 135 20.86 3.44 -15.60
N ARG A 136 21.56 4.52 -15.21
CA ARG A 136 23.01 4.55 -15.02
C ARG A 136 23.47 3.59 -13.91
N PHE A 137 24.72 3.16 -13.99
CA PHE A 137 25.38 2.40 -12.93
C PHE A 137 25.74 3.29 -11.74
N TYR A 138 25.41 2.80 -10.55
CA TYR A 138 25.83 3.33 -9.25
C TYR A 138 26.73 2.30 -8.54
N PRO A 139 27.52 2.69 -7.52
CA PRO A 139 28.43 1.77 -6.84
C PRO A 139 27.74 0.52 -6.27
N GLN A 140 26.52 0.65 -5.75
CA GLN A 140 25.74 -0.50 -5.27
C GLN A 140 25.35 -1.46 -6.41
N THR A 141 25.00 -0.92 -7.58
CA THR A 141 24.66 -1.74 -8.75
C THR A 141 25.90 -2.45 -9.29
N ALA A 142 27.05 -1.78 -9.30
CA ALA A 142 28.33 -2.40 -9.65
C ALA A 142 28.70 -3.52 -8.67
N LYS A 143 28.53 -3.31 -7.35
CA LYS A 143 28.72 -4.37 -6.34
C LYS A 143 27.80 -5.56 -6.57
N ASN A 144 26.53 -5.33 -6.89
CA ASN A 144 25.57 -6.40 -7.17
C ASN A 144 25.98 -7.19 -8.42
N LEU A 145 26.44 -6.50 -9.47
CA LEU A 145 26.97 -7.13 -10.68
C LEU A 145 28.17 -8.02 -10.34
N VAL A 146 29.16 -7.51 -9.60
CA VAL A 146 30.33 -8.27 -9.15
C VAL A 146 29.90 -9.49 -8.33
N THR A 147 28.95 -9.33 -7.41
CA THR A 147 28.45 -10.44 -6.57
C THR A 147 27.86 -11.57 -7.42
N VAL A 148 27.15 -11.23 -8.50
CA VAL A 148 26.60 -12.22 -9.45
C VAL A 148 27.70 -12.86 -10.28
N LEU A 149 28.73 -12.12 -10.67
CA LEU A 149 29.87 -12.63 -11.45
C LEU A 149 30.83 -13.50 -10.65
N SER A 150 30.96 -13.25 -9.35
CA SER A 150 31.84 -13.97 -8.43
C SER A 150 31.17 -15.17 -7.75
N SER A 151 29.84 -15.24 -7.71
CA SER A 151 29.14 -16.45 -7.25
C SER A 151 29.13 -17.48 -8.39
N PRO A 152 29.66 -18.71 -8.18
CA PRO A 152 29.40 -19.79 -9.10
C PRO A 152 27.90 -20.09 -9.10
N LEU A 153 27.33 -20.21 -10.31
CA LEU A 153 25.94 -20.62 -10.54
C LEU A 153 25.66 -22.01 -9.96
#